data_AF-A0A7W6T8U5-F1
#
_entry.id   AF-A0A7W6T8U5-F1
#
_cell.length_a   1.000
_cell.length_b   1.000
_cell.length_c   1.000
_cell.angle_alpha   90.00
_cell.angle_beta   90.00
_cell.angle_gamma   90.00
#
_symmetry.space_group_name_H-M   'P 1'
#
loop_
_entity.id
_entity.type
_entity.pdbx_description
1 polymer ?
#
loop_
_entity_poly.entity_id
_entity_poly.type
_entity_poly.pdbx_seq_one_letter_code
_entity_poly.pdbx_strand_id
1 'polypeptide(L)'
;MISLIVIDVWTYTEQAEFMTWPPSFLFVPALENFPVLFDVAPAGRTSYGAIKVYFMTPMTNSVVIALRSIMISLLIGGAAGYVLAKRDLPLNEDVGFFNLGFRFAPVLLVVIPFFGLSC
;
A
#
# COMPACT_ATOMS: atom_id res chain seq x y z
N MET A 1 13.60 10.13 8.85
CA MET A 1 12.97 10.78 10.01
C MET A 1 12.30 12.09 9.61
N ILE A 2 13.00 13.01 8.94
CA ILE A 2 12.43 14.29 8.46
C ILE A 2 11.16 14.08 7.60
N SER A 3 11.12 13.05 6.74
CA SER A 3 9.96 12.77 5.90
C SER A 3 8.67 12.44 6.66
N LEU A 4 8.76 11.76 7.81
CA LEU A 4 7.57 11.43 8.62
C LEU A 4 7.04 12.68 9.33
N ILE A 5 7.94 13.48 9.89
CA ILE A 5 7.61 14.75 10.55
C ILE A 5 6.88 15.68 9.57
N VAL A 6 7.33 15.72 8.32
CA VAL A 6 6.69 16.50 7.26
C VAL A 6 5.26 15.98 6.98
N ILE A 7 5.06 14.67 6.86
CA ILE A 7 3.72 14.08 6.66
C ILE A 7 2.80 14.42 7.84
N ASP A 8 3.29 14.31 9.06
CA ASP A 8 2.52 14.62 10.26
C ASP A 8 2.10 16.09 10.26
N VAL A 9 3.04 17.01 10.03
CA VAL A 9 2.76 18.46 9.92
C VAL A 9 1.66 18.73 8.91
N TRP A 10 1.77 18.20 7.68
CA TRP A 10 0.78 18.45 6.63
C TRP A 10 -0.59 17.84 6.91
N THR A 11 -0.66 16.77 7.68
CA THR A 11 -1.94 16.13 8.03
C THR A 11 -2.80 17.06 8.91
N TYR A 12 -2.17 17.86 9.75
CA TYR A 12 -2.83 18.79 10.67
C TYR A 12 -2.98 20.22 10.12
N THR A 13 -2.41 20.53 8.94
CA THR A 13 -2.54 21.83 8.28
C THR A 13 -3.88 21.94 7.52
N GLU A 14 -4.48 23.13 7.50
CA GLU A 14 -5.69 23.37 6.69
C GLU A 14 -5.39 23.31 5.19
N GLN A 15 -6.38 22.89 4.40
CA GLN A 15 -6.23 22.75 2.93
C GLN A 15 -5.86 24.08 2.25
N ALA A 16 -6.34 25.21 2.80
CA ALA A 16 -6.03 26.54 2.29
C ALA A 16 -4.54 26.89 2.48
N GLU A 17 -3.97 26.55 3.62
CA GLU A 17 -2.56 26.80 3.94
C GLU A 17 -1.63 25.87 3.14
N PHE A 18 -2.06 24.63 2.85
CA PHE A 18 -1.32 23.69 1.98
C PHE A 18 -1.08 24.25 0.56
N MET A 19 -2.03 24.99 0.02
CA MET A 19 -1.96 25.56 -1.34
C MET A 19 -1.22 26.90 -1.40
N THR A 20 -0.76 27.43 -0.27
CA THR A 20 -0.01 28.71 -0.22
C THR A 20 1.50 28.48 -0.27
N TRP A 21 2.20 29.35 -1.01
CA TRP A 21 3.65 29.45 -1.03
C TRP A 21 4.07 30.82 -0.48
N PRO A 22 4.96 30.93 0.51
CA PRO A 22 5.73 29.89 1.20
C PRO A 22 4.96 29.18 2.32
N PRO A 23 5.26 27.90 2.62
CA PRO A 23 4.55 27.13 3.63
C PRO A 23 4.90 27.60 5.05
N SER A 24 3.88 27.99 5.82
CA SER A 24 4.04 28.36 7.23
C SER A 24 4.12 27.11 8.12
N PHE A 25 5.23 26.96 8.83
CA PHE A 25 5.40 25.90 9.84
C PHE A 25 4.72 26.21 11.19
N LEU A 26 4.14 27.42 11.32
CA LEU A 26 3.33 27.86 12.47
C LEU A 26 1.87 27.91 12.03
N PHE A 27 1.16 26.80 12.23
CA PHE A 27 -0.26 26.64 11.87
C PHE A 27 -1.07 26.29 13.13
N VAL A 28 -2.38 26.55 13.09
CA VAL A 28 -3.31 26.08 14.11
C VAL A 28 -3.69 24.63 13.76
N PRO A 29 -3.47 23.64 14.64
CA PRO A 29 -3.75 22.25 14.30
C PRO A 29 -5.24 22.04 14.05
N ALA A 30 -5.61 21.81 12.79
CA ALA A 30 -6.98 21.59 12.37
C ALA A 30 -7.30 20.09 12.37
N LEU A 31 -8.23 19.67 13.23
CA LEU A 31 -8.78 18.30 13.20
C LEU A 31 -9.87 18.10 12.13
N GLU A 32 -10.12 19.13 11.33
CA GLU A 32 -11.21 19.17 10.35
C GLU A 32 -10.99 18.24 9.15
N ASN A 33 -9.73 17.81 8.92
CA ASN A 33 -9.36 16.88 7.86
C ASN A 33 -9.74 15.42 8.18
N PHE A 34 -9.84 15.03 9.46
CA PHE A 34 -10.07 13.63 9.88
C PHE A 34 -11.50 13.10 9.67
N PRO A 35 -12.58 13.88 9.86
CA PRO A 35 -13.96 13.42 9.64
C PRO A 35 -14.23 12.88 8.23
N VAL A 36 -13.48 13.34 7.23
CA VAL A 36 -13.58 12.84 5.84
C VAL A 36 -13.08 11.40 5.73
N LEU A 37 -12.10 11.01 6.55
CA LEU A 37 -11.50 9.67 6.53
C LEU A 37 -12.44 8.59 7.08
N PHE A 38 -13.39 8.98 7.94
CA PHE A 38 -14.32 8.07 8.59
C PHE A 38 -15.71 8.05 7.94
N ASP A 39 -15.87 8.58 6.73
CA ASP A 39 -17.13 8.69 5.99
C ASP A 39 -18.28 9.43 6.75
N VAL A 40 -17.93 10.15 7.84
CA VAL A 40 -18.86 10.92 8.69
C VAL A 40 -19.02 12.38 8.25
N ALA A 41 -18.18 12.85 7.33
CA ALA A 41 -18.26 14.22 6.80
C ALA A 41 -19.45 14.39 5.82
N PRO A 42 -20.21 15.51 5.91
CA PRO A 42 -21.19 15.89 4.89
C PRO A 42 -20.52 16.09 3.52
N ALA A 43 -21.25 15.79 2.45
CA ALA A 43 -20.80 16.06 1.08
C ALA A 43 -20.45 17.55 0.91
N GLY A 44 -19.24 17.86 0.42
CA GLY A 44 -18.77 19.24 0.19
C GLY A 44 -17.67 19.75 1.11
N ARG A 45 -17.17 18.97 2.08
CA ARG A 45 -15.97 19.32 2.89
C ARG A 45 -14.63 18.88 2.28
N THR A 46 -14.64 18.32 1.07
CA THR A 46 -13.42 17.86 0.39
C THR A 46 -13.11 18.75 -0.81
N SER A 47 -11.83 18.90 -1.14
CA SER A 47 -11.34 19.69 -2.28
C SER A 47 -11.81 19.16 -3.66
N TYR A 48 -12.58 18.07 -3.69
CA TYR A 48 -13.13 17.42 -4.89
C TYR A 48 -14.65 17.70 -5.08
N GLY A 49 -15.21 18.72 -4.42
CA GLY A 49 -16.60 19.14 -4.61
C GLY A 49 -17.62 18.29 -3.83
N ALA A 50 -18.86 18.17 -4.35
CA ALA A 50 -19.96 17.43 -3.71
C ALA A 50 -19.79 15.89 -3.74
N ILE A 51 -18.61 15.39 -4.09
CA ILE A 51 -18.33 13.96 -4.22
C ILE A 51 -17.98 13.39 -2.85
N LYS A 52 -18.85 12.52 -2.33
CA LYS A 52 -18.56 11.74 -1.12
C LYS A 52 -17.51 10.69 -1.46
N VAL A 53 -16.32 10.84 -0.88
CA VAL A 53 -15.25 9.84 -0.95
C VAL A 53 -15.54 8.77 0.10
N TYR A 54 -15.65 7.52 -0.31
CA TYR A 54 -15.77 6.37 0.59
C TYR A 54 -14.37 5.86 0.91
N PHE A 55 -13.80 6.29 2.03
CA PHE A 55 -12.43 5.93 2.40
C PHE A 55 -12.37 4.60 3.17
N MET A 56 -13.40 4.28 3.95
CA MET A 56 -13.42 3.08 4.79
C MET A 56 -13.50 1.77 4.00
N THR A 57 -14.23 1.75 2.89
CA THR A 57 -14.38 0.56 2.03
C THR A 57 -13.05 0.10 1.41
N PRO A 58 -12.29 0.92 0.67
CA PRO A 58 -11.00 0.50 0.13
C PRO A 58 -9.96 0.23 1.21
N MET A 59 -10.02 0.91 2.36
CA MET A 59 -9.12 0.67 3.49
C MET A 59 -9.33 -0.72 4.10
N THR A 60 -10.57 -1.11 4.37
CA THR A 60 -10.89 -2.44 4.89
C THR A 60 -10.56 -3.54 3.87
N ASN A 61 -10.85 -3.33 2.59
CA ASN A 61 -10.45 -4.24 1.51
C ASN A 61 -8.93 -4.46 1.47
N SER A 62 -8.14 -3.38 1.61
CA SER A 62 -6.68 -3.46 1.59
C SER A 62 -6.14 -4.27 2.77
N VAL A 63 -6.69 -4.07 3.98
CA VAL A 63 -6.31 -4.84 5.17
C VAL A 63 -6.63 -6.32 5.00
N VAL A 64 -7.82 -6.65 4.51
CA VAL A 64 -8.25 -8.04 4.31
C VAL A 64 -7.39 -8.73 3.24
N ILE A 65 -7.11 -8.05 2.12
CA ILE A 65 -6.28 -8.59 1.04
C ILE A 65 -4.83 -8.79 1.53
N ALA A 66 -4.27 -7.81 2.25
CA ALA A 66 -2.93 -7.92 2.79
C ALA A 66 -2.79 -9.10 3.76
N LEU A 67 -3.72 -9.24 4.72
CA LEU A 67 -3.72 -10.36 5.67
C LEU A 67 -3.82 -11.72 4.97
N ARG A 68 -4.75 -11.86 4.01
CA ARG A 68 -4.93 -13.10 3.25
C ARG A 68 -3.69 -13.43 2.42
N SER A 69 -3.10 -12.44 1.77
CA SER A 69 -1.88 -12.59 0.98
C SER A 69 -0.71 -13.06 1.83
N ILE A 70 -0.50 -12.45 2.99
CA ILE A 70 0.56 -12.83 3.93
C ILE A 70 0.37 -14.27 4.43
N MET A 71 -0.85 -14.65 4.82
CA MET A 71 -1.13 -16.00 5.31
C MET A 71 -0.85 -17.07 4.24
N ILE A 72 -1.32 -16.84 3.01
CA ILE A 72 -1.09 -17.76 1.89
C ILE A 72 0.41 -17.84 1.56
N SER A 73 1.10 -16.70 1.49
CA SER A 73 2.53 -16.63 1.21
C SER A 73 3.35 -17.36 2.27
N LEU A 74 3.01 -17.20 3.54
CA LEU A 74 3.70 -17.85 4.65
C LEU A 74 3.52 -19.37 4.63
N LEU A 75 2.32 -19.87 4.37
CA LEU A 75 2.04 -21.30 4.32
C LEU A 75 2.77 -21.97 3.15
N ILE A 76 2.65 -21.42 1.95
CA ILE A 76 3.25 -22.00 0.74
C ILE A 76 4.77 -21.83 0.78
N GLY A 77 5.27 -20.63 1.05
CA GLY A 77 6.70 -20.34 1.10
C GLY A 77 7.41 -21.09 2.22
N GLY A 78 6.77 -21.17 3.40
CA GLY A 78 7.29 -21.93 4.53
C GLY A 78 7.36 -23.44 4.26
N ALA A 79 6.29 -24.02 3.69
CA ALA A 79 6.28 -25.44 3.32
C ALA A 79 7.33 -25.76 2.24
N ALA A 80 7.43 -24.94 1.20
CA ALA A 80 8.42 -25.11 0.14
C ALA A 80 9.85 -25.01 0.68
N GLY A 81 10.14 -24.01 1.52
CA GLY A 81 11.45 -23.85 2.17
C GLY A 81 11.80 -25.03 3.08
N TYR A 82 10.82 -25.57 3.82
CA TYR A 82 11.04 -26.72 4.70
C TYR A 82 11.43 -27.99 3.93
N VAL A 83 10.75 -28.27 2.81
CA VAL A 83 11.06 -29.44 1.98
C VAL A 83 12.44 -29.29 1.34
N LEU A 84 12.76 -28.11 0.77
CA LEU A 84 14.07 -27.86 0.17
C LEU A 84 15.22 -27.96 1.18
N ALA A 85 14.99 -27.59 2.45
CA ALA A 85 16.05 -27.61 3.47
C ALA A 85 16.31 -29.01 4.06
N LYS A 86 15.32 -29.92 4.06
CA LYS A 86 15.43 -31.23 4.71
C LYS A 86 15.48 -32.43 3.76
N ARG A 87 15.06 -32.27 2.50
CA ARG A 87 15.04 -33.37 1.53
C ARG A 87 16.09 -33.11 0.46
N ASP A 88 16.92 -34.11 0.19
CA ASP A 88 17.83 -34.12 -0.95
C ASP A 88 17.04 -34.48 -2.23
N LEU A 89 16.51 -33.46 -2.91
CA LEU A 89 15.93 -33.59 -4.23
C LEU A 89 17.03 -33.35 -5.27
N PRO A 90 17.02 -34.10 -6.38
CA PRO A 90 18.03 -33.94 -7.43
C PRO A 90 18.01 -32.55 -8.11
N LEU A 91 16.93 -31.78 -7.96
CA LEU A 91 16.73 -30.44 -8.55
C LEU A 91 16.82 -29.29 -7.53
N ASN A 92 17.28 -29.54 -6.30
CA ASN A 92 17.29 -28.55 -5.23
C ASN A 92 18.04 -27.25 -5.59
N GLU A 93 19.20 -27.38 -6.23
CA GLU A 93 20.05 -26.23 -6.60
C GLU A 93 19.44 -25.39 -7.72
N ASP A 94 18.90 -26.04 -8.76
CA ASP A 94 18.27 -25.36 -9.90
C ASP A 94 17.00 -24.60 -9.47
N VAL A 95 16.17 -25.20 -8.61
CA VAL A 95 14.95 -24.54 -8.08
C VAL A 95 15.32 -23.35 -7.18
N GLY A 96 16.36 -23.50 -6.36
CA GLY A 96 16.88 -22.41 -5.53
C GLY A 96 17.39 -21.23 -6.38
N PHE A 97 18.17 -21.52 -7.42
CA PHE A 97 18.69 -20.52 -8.35
C PHE A 97 17.57 -19.80 -9.11
N PHE A 98 16.57 -20.54 -9.59
CA PHE A 98 15.39 -19.98 -10.26
C PHE A 98 14.61 -19.03 -9.35
N ASN A 99 14.30 -19.43 -8.11
CA ASN A 99 13.59 -18.57 -7.16
C ASN A 99 14.37 -17.27 -6.85
N LEU A 100 15.69 -17.36 -6.75
CA LEU A 100 16.54 -16.18 -6.57
C LEU A 100 16.51 -15.28 -7.81
N GLY A 101 16.57 -15.86 -9.01
CA GLY A 101 16.43 -15.13 -10.27
C GLY A 101 15.10 -14.39 -10.39
N PHE A 102 13.98 -15.00 -9.97
CA PHE A 102 12.65 -14.37 -10.01
C PHE A 102 12.55 -13.11 -9.15
N ARG A 103 13.32 -13.01 -8.06
CA ARG A 103 13.34 -11.80 -7.21
C ARG A 103 14.04 -10.62 -7.87
N PHE A 104 14.84 -10.87 -8.91
CA PHE A 104 15.50 -9.84 -9.72
C PHE A 104 14.77 -9.55 -11.03
N ALA A 105 13.75 -10.33 -11.37
CA ALA A 105 12.96 -10.10 -12.57
C ALA A 105 12.25 -8.75 -12.46
N PRO A 106 12.27 -7.92 -13.52
CA PRO A 106 11.60 -6.63 -13.50
C PRO A 106 10.09 -6.86 -13.39
N VAL A 107 9.43 -6.11 -12.50
CA VAL A 107 7.98 -6.20 -12.25
C VAL A 107 7.17 -6.11 -13.55
N LEU A 108 7.63 -5.31 -14.53
CA LEU A 108 6.99 -5.14 -15.83
C LEU A 108 6.82 -6.46 -16.61
N LEU A 109 7.74 -7.42 -16.47
CA LEU A 109 7.68 -8.71 -17.16
C LEU A 109 6.46 -9.53 -16.72
N VAL A 110 6.04 -9.39 -15.46
CA VAL A 110 4.87 -10.07 -14.91
C VAL A 110 3.59 -9.27 -15.18
N VAL A 111 3.67 -7.95 -15.14
CA VAL A 111 2.52 -7.06 -15.27
C VAL A 111 1.95 -7.06 -16.69
N ILE A 112 2.79 -7.00 -17.73
CA ILE A 112 2.36 -6.94 -19.14
C ILE A 112 1.48 -8.14 -19.55
N PRO A 113 1.88 -9.41 -19.34
CA PRO A 113 1.04 -10.55 -19.74
C PRO A 113 -0.24 -10.63 -18.91
N PHE A 114 -0.23 -10.20 -17.65
CA PHE A 114 -1.42 -10.19 -16.80
C PHE A 114 -2.53 -9.29 -17.36
N PHE A 115 -2.15 -8.11 -17.88
CA PHE A 115 -3.09 -7.21 -18.52
C PHE A 115 -3.42 -7.63 -19.97
N GLY A 116 -2.44 -8.13 -20.73
CA GLY A 116 -2.63 -8.54 -22.13
C GLY A 116 -3.56 -9.76 -22.33
N LEU A 117 -3.70 -10.62 -21.31
CA LEU A 117 -4.61 -11.78 -21.32
C LEU A 117 -6.08 -11.43 -20.98
N SER A 118 -6.36 -10.17 -20.61
CA SER A 118 -7.69 -9.73 -20.14
C SER A 118 -8.53 -9.04 -21.24
N CYS A 119 -8.11 -9.12 -22.51
CA CYS A 119 -8.85 -8.65 -23.68
C CYS A 119 -9.31 -9.81 -24.56
#